data_AF-A0A2H5WAF6-F1
#
_entry.id   AF-A0A2H5WAF6-F1
#
_cell.length_a   1.000
_cell.length_b   1.000
_cell.length_c   1.000
_cell.angle_alpha   90.00
_cell.angle_beta   90.00
_cell.angle_gamma   90.00
#
_symmetry.space_group_name_H-M   'P 1'
#
loop_
_entity.id
_entity.type
_entity.pdbx_description
1 polymer ?
#
loop_
_entity_poly.entity_id
_entity_poly.type
_entity_poly.pdbx_seq_one_letter_code
_entity_poly.pdbx_strand_id
1 'polypeptide(L)'
;MKRIVGFLAGGLLTATLVWAGPGPMGRWWQHPRVQQELGLQPDQIRQLDDIYYRFQPELMDLQNAVGKARLNLEQAMSSDRWDDRQIMDAARQLMEARNRLEMKRLEMTLNMRRVLQPDQWQKLQSLRQALKFRWMERHGRRPPEGPPSGGPRPPRDR
;
A
#
# COMPACT_ATOMS: atom_id res chain seq x y z
N MET A 1 10.87 26.90 36.41
CA MET A 1 11.31 27.45 35.10
C MET A 1 11.41 26.29 34.11
N LYS A 2 10.57 26.38 33.06
CA LYS A 2 10.47 25.63 31.79
C LYS A 2 11.19 24.28 31.65
N ARG A 3 10.41 23.19 31.72
CA ARG A 3 10.74 21.87 31.12
C ARG A 3 10.56 22.01 29.60
N ILE A 4 11.65 21.99 28.85
CA ILE A 4 11.60 21.94 27.38
C ILE A 4 11.41 20.47 27.01
N VAL A 5 10.16 20.11 26.72
CA VAL A 5 9.79 18.87 26.07
C VAL A 5 10.37 18.91 24.65
N GLY A 6 11.39 18.10 24.41
CA GLY A 6 11.97 17.91 23.07
C GLY A 6 11.01 17.14 22.19
N PHE A 7 10.07 17.83 21.57
CA PHE A 7 9.29 17.33 20.43
C PHE A 7 10.19 17.23 19.21
N LEU A 8 10.88 16.09 19.04
CA LEU A 8 11.49 15.69 17.75
C LEU A 8 11.42 14.17 17.55
N ALA A 9 10.20 13.62 17.62
CA ALA A 9 9.90 12.30 17.10
C ALA A 9 8.57 12.31 16.33
N GLY A 10 8.35 13.37 15.54
CA GLY A 10 7.14 13.52 14.73
C GLY A 10 7.51 13.75 13.28
N GLY A 11 7.73 12.68 12.51
CA GLY A 11 7.98 12.85 11.07
C GLY A 11 7.98 11.60 10.20
N LEU A 12 8.25 10.41 10.73
CA LEU A 12 8.49 9.23 9.88
C LEU A 12 7.71 7.97 10.26
N LEU A 13 6.53 8.11 10.87
CA LEU A 13 5.59 6.99 10.97
C LEU A 13 4.23 7.22 10.34
N THR A 14 3.97 8.34 9.66
CA THR A 14 2.75 8.48 8.84
C THR A 14 2.95 7.88 7.45
N ALA A 15 3.26 6.59 7.38
CA ALA A 15 2.93 5.80 6.21
C ALA A 15 1.46 5.38 6.33
N THR A 16 0.53 6.34 6.28
CA THR A 16 -0.86 6.03 5.91
C THR A 16 -0.90 5.86 4.40
N LEU A 17 -0.29 4.79 3.88
CA LEU A 17 -0.95 4.09 2.80
C LEU A 17 -2.07 3.29 3.47
N VAL A 18 -3.21 3.94 3.68
CA VAL A 18 -4.47 3.20 3.66
C VAL A 18 -4.59 2.69 2.23
N TRP A 19 -4.00 1.53 1.96
CA TRP A 19 -4.30 0.77 0.76
C TRP A 19 -5.68 0.17 0.99
N ALA A 20 -6.71 0.96 0.70
CA ALA A 20 -8.08 0.49 0.58
C ALA A 20 -8.13 -0.42 -0.66
N GLY A 21 -8.07 -1.74 -0.44
CA GLY A 21 -8.37 -2.71 -1.47
C GLY A 21 -7.34 -2.82 -2.62
N PRO A 22 -7.67 -3.60 -3.66
CA PRO A 22 -6.70 -4.11 -4.62
C PRO A 22 -6.16 -3.02 -5.53
N GLY A 23 -4.89 -2.64 -5.40
CA GLY A 23 -4.22 -1.78 -6.38
C GLY A 23 -4.69 -0.32 -6.37
N PRO A 24 -3.97 0.57 -7.04
CA PRO A 24 -4.44 1.93 -7.35
C PRO A 24 -5.72 1.98 -8.23
N MET A 25 -6.42 0.86 -8.44
CA MET A 25 -7.68 0.76 -9.19
C MET A 25 -8.81 0.01 -8.45
N GLY A 26 -8.61 -0.40 -7.19
CA GLY A 26 -9.62 -1.16 -6.44
C GLY A 26 -10.06 -2.46 -7.15
N ARG A 27 -11.37 -2.75 -7.13
CA ARG A 27 -11.95 -3.87 -7.90
C ARG A 27 -11.98 -3.57 -9.40
N TRP A 28 -10.81 -3.52 -10.04
CA TRP A 28 -10.64 -3.13 -11.44
C TRP A 28 -11.50 -3.94 -12.42
N TRP A 29 -11.80 -5.21 -12.11
CA TRP A 29 -12.63 -6.09 -12.93
C TRP A 29 -14.12 -5.73 -12.89
N GLN A 30 -14.55 -4.86 -11.96
CA GLN A 30 -15.90 -4.33 -11.87
C GLN A 30 -16.10 -3.06 -12.72
N HIS A 31 -15.03 -2.47 -13.25
CA HIS A 31 -15.16 -1.29 -14.10
C HIS A 31 -15.67 -1.68 -15.50
N PRO A 32 -16.80 -1.12 -15.99
CA PRO A 32 -17.37 -1.49 -17.29
C PRO A 32 -16.38 -1.34 -18.45
N ARG A 33 -15.59 -0.26 -18.45
CA ARG A 33 -14.54 -0.01 -19.45
C ARG A 33 -13.47 -1.11 -19.45
N VAL A 34 -13.06 -1.57 -18.28
CA VAL A 34 -12.04 -2.62 -18.15
C VAL A 34 -12.62 -3.97 -18.57
N GLN A 35 -13.85 -4.29 -18.19
CA GLN A 35 -14.55 -5.50 -18.66
C GLN A 35 -14.63 -5.52 -20.20
N GLN A 36 -15.01 -4.40 -20.82
CA GLN A 36 -15.12 -4.27 -22.26
C GLN A 36 -13.75 -4.39 -22.96
N GLU A 37 -12.74 -3.65 -22.51
CA GLU A 37 -11.41 -3.65 -23.15
C GLU A 37 -10.71 -5.01 -23.03
N LEU A 38 -10.90 -5.73 -21.92
CA LEU A 38 -10.38 -7.08 -21.71
C LEU A 38 -11.27 -8.16 -22.33
N GLY A 39 -12.53 -7.86 -22.66
CA GLY A 39 -13.52 -8.87 -23.05
C GLY A 39 -13.74 -9.91 -21.94
N LEU A 40 -13.93 -9.46 -20.70
CA LEU A 40 -14.17 -10.36 -19.57
C LEU A 40 -15.54 -11.03 -19.70
N GLN A 41 -15.56 -12.35 -19.63
CA GLN A 41 -16.80 -13.12 -19.65
C GLN A 41 -17.50 -13.09 -18.28
N PRO A 42 -18.83 -13.27 -18.22
CA PRO A 42 -19.58 -13.31 -16.95
C PRO A 42 -18.99 -14.28 -15.93
N ASP A 43 -18.55 -15.46 -16.37
CA ASP A 43 -17.96 -16.47 -15.48
C ASP A 43 -16.57 -16.05 -14.96
N GLN A 44 -15.78 -15.32 -15.76
CA GLN A 44 -14.51 -14.76 -15.28
C GLN A 44 -14.75 -13.68 -14.22
N ILE A 45 -15.77 -12.84 -14.41
CA ILE A 45 -16.14 -11.79 -13.44
C ILE A 45 -16.54 -12.46 -12.11
N ARG A 46 -17.40 -13.49 -12.15
CA ARG A 46 -17.80 -14.27 -10.96
C ARG A 46 -16.60 -14.88 -10.25
N GLN A 47 -15.70 -15.54 -10.97
CA GLN A 47 -14.49 -16.13 -10.38
C GLN A 47 -13.57 -15.08 -9.73
N LEU A 48 -13.44 -13.90 -10.33
CA LEU A 48 -12.66 -12.80 -9.76
C LEU A 48 -13.31 -12.26 -8.47
N ASP A 49 -14.63 -12.16 -8.41
CA ASP A 49 -15.37 -11.81 -7.19
C ASP A 49 -15.19 -12.87 -6.11
N ASP A 50 -15.33 -14.16 -6.43
CA ASP A 50 -15.15 -15.26 -5.48
C ASP A 50 -13.74 -15.25 -4.87
N ILE A 51 -12.71 -15.05 -5.71
CA ILE A 51 -11.34 -14.91 -5.23
C ILE A 51 -11.21 -13.69 -4.31
N TYR A 52 -11.78 -12.55 -4.69
CA TYR A 52 -11.72 -11.34 -3.87
C TYR A 52 -12.34 -11.57 -2.48
N TYR A 53 -13.58 -12.07 -2.43
CA TYR A 53 -14.32 -12.29 -1.19
C TYR A 53 -13.69 -13.37 -0.32
N ARG A 54 -13.10 -14.42 -0.91
CA ARG A 54 -12.35 -15.44 -0.18
C ARG A 54 -11.14 -14.86 0.57
N PHE A 55 -10.43 -13.91 -0.02
CA PHE A 55 -9.21 -13.32 0.56
C PHE A 55 -9.49 -12.11 1.47
N GLN A 56 -10.65 -11.44 1.35
CA GLN A 56 -10.92 -10.21 2.10
C GLN A 56 -10.81 -10.36 3.62
N PRO A 57 -11.40 -11.38 4.28
CA PRO A 57 -11.34 -11.49 5.73
C PRO A 57 -9.89 -11.56 6.26
N GLU A 58 -9.06 -12.42 5.69
CA GLU A 58 -7.66 -12.56 6.10
C GLU A 58 -6.85 -11.29 5.83
N LEU A 59 -7.10 -10.61 4.70
CA LEU A 59 -6.47 -9.33 4.40
C LEU A 59 -6.86 -8.23 5.40
N MET A 60 -8.10 -8.22 5.90
CA MET A 60 -8.55 -7.30 6.94
C MET A 60 -7.84 -7.58 8.27
N ASP A 61 -7.73 -8.85 8.67
CA ASP A 61 -7.01 -9.24 9.88
C ASP A 61 -5.53 -8.86 9.83
N LEU A 62 -4.87 -9.10 8.68
CA LEU A 62 -3.47 -8.72 8.47
C LEU A 62 -3.28 -7.20 8.47
N GLN A 63 -4.23 -6.43 7.94
CA GLN A 63 -4.20 -4.96 8.03
C GLN A 63 -4.32 -4.48 9.47
N ASN A 64 -5.22 -5.08 10.26
CA ASN A 64 -5.35 -4.78 11.69
C ASN A 64 -4.05 -5.13 12.45
N ALA A 65 -3.41 -6.26 12.13
CA ALA A 65 -2.14 -6.65 12.73
C ALA A 65 -1.02 -5.63 12.43
N VAL A 66 -0.94 -5.12 11.19
CA VAL A 66 -0.02 -4.02 10.83
C VAL A 66 -0.32 -2.76 11.65
N GLY A 67 -1.59 -2.39 11.78
CA GLY A 67 -2.03 -1.25 12.59
C GLY A 67 -1.59 -1.36 14.05
N LYS A 68 -1.80 -2.53 14.66
CA LYS A 68 -1.37 -2.81 16.04
C LYS A 68 0.16 -2.74 16.20
N ALA A 69 0.91 -3.37 15.30
CA ALA A 69 2.37 -3.35 15.37
C ALA A 69 2.95 -1.93 15.20
N ARG A 70 2.30 -1.11 14.36
CA ARG A 70 2.65 0.30 14.21
C ARG A 70 2.41 1.10 15.49
N LEU A 71 1.26 0.93 16.13
CA LEU A 71 0.96 1.59 17.40
C LEU A 71 1.98 1.20 18.49
N ASN A 72 2.37 -0.07 18.55
CA ASN A 72 3.39 -0.53 19.49
C ASN A 72 4.74 0.16 19.27
N LEU A 73 5.15 0.33 18.01
CA LEU A 73 6.37 1.07 17.67
C LEU A 73 6.27 2.55 18.04
N GLU A 74 5.14 3.20 17.76
CA GLU A 74 4.87 4.58 18.15
C GLU A 74 4.99 4.74 19.68
N GLN A 75 4.41 3.82 20.45
CA GLN A 75 4.49 3.80 21.91
C GLN A 75 5.92 3.58 22.44
N ALA A 76 6.68 2.65 21.83
CA ALA A 76 8.07 2.38 22.22
C ALA A 76 8.97 3.61 22.01
N MET A 77 8.76 4.35 20.92
CA MET A 77 9.53 5.56 20.64
C MET A 77 9.11 6.78 21.48
N SER A 78 7.87 6.81 21.99
CA SER A 78 7.39 7.88 22.87
C SER A 78 7.66 7.64 24.37
N SER A 79 8.30 6.52 24.72
CA SER A 79 8.62 6.18 26.10
C SER A 79 9.67 7.14 26.69
N ASP A 80 9.45 7.61 27.92
CA ASP A 80 10.43 8.41 28.67
C ASP A 80 11.74 7.65 28.95
N ARG A 81 11.69 6.31 28.91
CA ARG A 81 12.86 5.44 28.98
C ARG A 81 13.22 4.99 27.57
N TRP A 82 14.32 5.53 27.06
CA TRP A 82 14.87 5.17 25.77
C TRP A 82 15.54 3.79 25.83
N ASP A 83 14.99 2.82 25.11
CA ASP A 83 15.53 1.45 24.98
C ASP A 83 15.62 1.07 23.49
N ASP A 84 16.83 1.14 22.93
CA ASP A 84 17.10 0.82 21.54
C ASP A 84 16.68 -0.61 21.17
N ARG A 85 16.83 -1.58 22.09
CA ARG A 85 16.47 -2.98 21.81
C ARG A 85 14.96 -3.11 21.67
N GLN A 86 14.21 -2.50 22.59
CA GLN A 86 12.75 -2.51 22.54
C GLN A 86 12.22 -1.85 21.25
N ILE A 87 12.79 -0.71 20.84
CA ILE A 87 12.40 -0.01 19.62
C ILE A 87 12.69 -0.88 18.39
N MET A 88 13.88 -1.48 18.32
CA MET A 88 14.27 -2.36 17.20
C MET A 88 13.39 -3.61 17.14
N ASP A 89 12.98 -4.17 18.27
CA ASP A 89 12.06 -5.30 18.33
C ASP A 89 10.67 -4.94 17.81
N ALA A 90 10.13 -3.79 18.23
CA ALA A 90 8.86 -3.27 17.73
C ALA A 90 8.91 -2.99 16.21
N ALA A 91 10.03 -2.46 15.70
CA ALA A 91 10.23 -2.23 14.28
C ALA A 91 10.24 -3.55 13.49
N ARG A 92 10.92 -4.60 14.00
CA ARG A 92 10.91 -5.93 13.38
C ARG A 92 9.51 -6.53 13.31
N GLN A 93 8.73 -6.42 14.38
CA GLN A 93 7.33 -6.88 14.40
C GLN A 93 6.47 -6.17 13.34
N LEU A 94 6.65 -4.85 13.17
CA LEU A 94 5.96 -4.09 12.13
C LEU A 94 6.36 -4.56 10.72
N MET A 95 7.66 -4.78 10.48
CA MET A 95 8.14 -5.30 9.19
C MET A 95 7.59 -6.68 8.89
N GLU A 96 7.53 -7.57 9.88
CA GLU A 96 6.97 -8.92 9.74
C GLU A 96 5.47 -8.88 9.43
N ALA A 97 4.70 -8.05 10.15
CA ALA A 97 3.27 -7.87 9.88
C ALA A 97 3.01 -7.35 8.46
N ARG A 98 3.82 -6.37 8.00
CA ARG A 98 3.75 -5.86 6.62
C ARG A 98 4.07 -6.93 5.60
N ASN A 99 5.13 -7.71 5.82
CA ASN A 99 5.50 -8.80 4.93
C ASN A 99 4.36 -9.82 4.78
N ARG A 100 3.73 -10.23 5.88
CA ARG A 100 2.59 -11.17 5.85
C ARG A 100 1.42 -10.60 5.03
N LEU A 101 1.07 -9.33 5.22
CA LEU A 101 0.05 -8.66 4.43
C LEU A 101 0.39 -8.65 2.93
N GLU A 102 1.61 -8.27 2.56
CA GLU A 102 2.01 -8.19 1.15
C GLU A 102 2.08 -9.56 0.48
N MET A 103 2.56 -10.60 1.19
CA MET A 103 2.56 -11.97 0.69
C MET A 103 1.13 -12.47 0.42
N LYS A 104 0.18 -12.14 1.29
CA LYS A 104 -1.24 -12.51 1.10
C LYS A 104 -1.88 -11.74 -0.07
N ARG A 105 -1.55 -10.46 -0.25
CA ARG A 105 -1.97 -9.66 -1.42
C ARG A 105 -1.41 -10.22 -2.73
N LEU A 106 -0.15 -10.65 -2.73
CA LEU A 106 0.48 -11.30 -3.88
C LEU A 106 -0.25 -12.61 -4.21
N GLU A 107 -0.55 -13.42 -3.19
CA GLU A 107 -1.29 -14.67 -3.36
C GLU A 107 -2.66 -14.44 -4.03
N MET A 108 -3.44 -13.45 -3.54
CA MET A 108 -4.70 -13.06 -4.16
C MET A 108 -4.50 -12.63 -5.63
N THR A 109 -3.48 -11.82 -5.90
CA THR A 109 -3.17 -11.32 -7.25
C THR A 109 -2.81 -12.47 -8.20
N LEU A 110 -2.03 -13.45 -7.74
CA LEU A 110 -1.68 -14.64 -8.53
C LEU A 110 -2.93 -15.50 -8.81
N ASN A 111 -3.85 -15.62 -7.85
CA ASN A 111 -5.13 -16.30 -8.09
C ASN A 111 -5.96 -15.59 -9.16
N MET A 112 -6.10 -14.26 -9.08
CA MET A 112 -6.83 -13.47 -10.07
C MET A 112 -6.19 -13.55 -11.47
N ARG A 113 -4.84 -13.56 -11.55
CA ARG A 113 -4.10 -13.70 -12.82
C ARG A 113 -4.45 -14.99 -13.56
N ARG A 114 -4.69 -16.08 -12.83
CA ARG A 114 -5.00 -17.40 -13.40
C ARG A 114 -6.38 -17.47 -14.05
N VAL A 115 -7.31 -16.58 -13.70
CA VAL A 115 -8.63 -16.47 -14.34
C VAL A 115 -8.53 -15.84 -15.73
N LEU A 116 -7.50 -15.01 -15.96
CA LEU A 116 -7.32 -14.28 -17.20
C LEU A 116 -6.56 -15.11 -18.23
N GLN A 117 -7.04 -15.08 -19.47
CA GLN A 117 -6.30 -15.60 -20.61
C GLN A 117 -5.00 -14.78 -20.83
N PRO A 118 -3.98 -15.35 -21.51
CA PRO A 118 -2.73 -14.64 -21.79
C PRO A 118 -2.94 -13.25 -22.43
N ASP A 119 -3.80 -13.16 -23.45
CA ASP A 119 -4.07 -11.92 -24.16
C ASP A 119 -4.78 -10.87 -23.29
N GLN A 120 -5.75 -11.30 -22.48
CA GLN A 120 -6.48 -10.42 -21.55
C GLN A 120 -5.52 -9.80 -20.52
N TRP A 121 -4.55 -10.57 -20.06
CA TRP A 121 -3.54 -10.07 -19.15
C TRP A 121 -2.59 -9.08 -19.80
N GLN A 122 -2.16 -9.34 -21.03
CA GLN A 122 -1.31 -8.40 -21.76
C GLN A 122 -2.05 -7.07 -21.98
N LYS A 123 -3.34 -7.11 -22.33
CA LYS A 123 -4.20 -5.92 -22.39
C LYS A 123 -4.29 -5.20 -21.05
N LEU A 124 -4.48 -5.93 -19.95
CA LEU A 124 -4.52 -5.35 -18.60
C LEU A 124 -3.20 -4.66 -18.22
N GLN A 125 -2.05 -5.23 -18.57
CA GLN A 125 -0.75 -4.61 -18.35
C GLN A 125 -0.60 -3.31 -19.14
N SER A 126 -0.96 -3.31 -20.43
CA SER A 126 -0.94 -2.12 -21.27
C SER A 126 -1.85 -1.01 -20.73
N LEU A 127 -3.04 -1.36 -20.25
CA LEU A 127 -3.97 -0.41 -19.63
C LEU A 127 -3.41 0.22 -18.36
N ARG A 128 -2.77 -0.57 -17.49
CA ARG A 128 -2.11 -0.06 -16.29
C ARG A 128 -0.96 0.89 -16.64
N GLN A 129 -0.16 0.55 -17.65
CA GLN A 129 0.92 1.41 -18.13
C GLN A 129 0.37 2.73 -18.68
N ALA A 130 -0.64 2.69 -19.55
CA ALA A 130 -1.26 3.88 -20.11
C ALA A 130 -1.90 4.78 -19.04
N LEU A 131 -2.51 4.20 -18.01
CA LEU A 131 -3.05 4.96 -16.88
C LEU A 131 -1.93 5.59 -16.03
N LYS A 132 -0.83 4.88 -15.82
CA LYS A 132 0.37 5.42 -15.15
C LYS A 132 0.98 6.59 -15.94
N PHE A 133 1.15 6.46 -17.26
CA PHE A 133 1.66 7.53 -18.12
C PHE A 133 0.77 8.78 -18.09
N ARG A 134 -0.54 8.62 -18.26
CA ARG A 134 -1.50 9.74 -18.18
C ARG A 134 -1.55 10.42 -16.83
N TRP A 135 -1.25 9.71 -15.75
CA TRP A 135 -1.13 10.30 -14.41
C TRP A 135 0.17 11.12 -14.30
N MET A 136 1.29 10.60 -14.82
CA MET A 136 2.58 11.32 -14.83
C MET A 136 2.52 12.59 -15.69
N GLU A 137 1.88 12.55 -16.86
CA GLU A 137 1.71 13.71 -17.75
C GLU A 137 0.87 14.82 -17.11
N ARG A 138 -0.24 14.47 -16.44
CA ARG A 138 -1.13 15.44 -15.79
C ARG A 138 -0.54 16.07 -14.53
N HIS A 139 0.34 15.36 -13.83
CA HIS A 139 0.88 15.83 -12.55
C HIS A 139 2.33 16.30 -12.61
N GLY A 140 2.97 16.29 -13.79
CA GLY A 140 4.20 17.04 -14.10
C GLY A 140 5.44 16.73 -13.24
N ARG A 141 5.37 15.79 -12.29
CA ARG A 141 6.47 15.32 -11.43
C ARG A 141 6.24 13.85 -11.03
N ARG A 142 7.34 13.18 -10.69
CA ARG A 142 7.53 11.75 -10.35
C ARG A 142 6.29 11.05 -9.74
N PRO A 143 6.13 9.71 -9.94
CA PRO A 143 5.23 8.85 -9.15
C PRO A 143 5.28 9.27 -7.69
N PRO A 144 4.19 9.15 -6.90
CA PRO A 144 4.24 9.52 -5.49
C PRO A 144 5.39 8.74 -4.88
N GLU A 145 6.51 9.41 -4.64
CA GLU A 145 7.56 8.85 -3.82
C GLU A 145 6.90 8.63 -2.47
N GLY A 146 7.32 7.55 -1.79
CA GLY A 146 6.98 7.36 -0.40
C GLY A 146 7.33 8.60 0.45
N PRO A 147 7.04 8.56 1.75
CA PRO A 147 7.09 9.74 2.62
C PRO A 147 8.35 10.59 2.42
N PRO A 148 8.21 11.93 2.40
CA PRO A 148 9.24 12.84 1.91
C PRO A 148 10.53 12.70 2.72
N SER A 149 11.63 12.33 2.06
CA SER A 149 12.96 12.44 2.65
C SER A 149 13.30 13.92 2.79
N GLY A 150 13.33 14.40 4.03
CA GLY A 150 13.64 15.79 4.38
C GLY A 150 15.10 16.15 4.09
N GLY A 151 15.38 16.53 2.84
CA GLY A 151 16.61 17.23 2.47
C GLY A 151 16.41 18.75 2.54
N PRO A 152 17.41 19.54 3.00
CA PRO A 152 17.29 21.00 3.07
C PRO A 152 17.09 21.60 1.69
N ARG A 153 16.12 22.53 1.55
CA ARG A 153 15.97 23.34 0.35
C ARG A 153 17.09 24.38 0.30
N PRO A 154 17.79 24.59 -0.83
CA PRO A 154 18.76 25.66 -0.95
C PRO A 154 18.06 27.03 -0.86
N PRO A 155 18.75 28.08 -0.33
CA PRO A 155 18.18 29.41 -0.23
C PRO A 155 17.79 29.95 -1.61
N ARG A 156 16.65 30.64 -1.66
CA ARG A 156 16.30 31.48 -2.81
C ARG A 156 16.91 32.85 -2.55
N ASP A 157 17.96 33.15 -3.27
CA ASP A 157 18.54 34.49 -3.33
C ASP A 157 17.49 35.45 -3.90
N ARG A 158 17.31 36.59 -3.22
CA ARG A 158 16.60 37.77 -3.70
C ARG A 158 17.60 38.89 -3.88
#